data_AF-A0A2I0T344-F1
#
_entry.id   AF-A0A2I0T344-F1
#
_cell.length_a   1.000
_cell.length_b   1.000
_cell.length_c   1.000
_cell.angle_alpha   90.00
_cell.angle_beta   90.00
_cell.angle_gamma   90.00
#
_symmetry.space_group_name_H-M   'P 1'
#
loop_
_entity.id
_entity.type
_entity.pdbx_description
1 polymer ?
#
loop_
_entity_poly.entity_id
_entity_poly.type
_entity_poly.pdbx_seq_one_letter_code
_entity_poly.pdbx_strand_id
1 'polypeptide(L)'
;MLSRCPPPYRNMTEMMTTVSLQIVGIIEPLIQHADWFFPGDIEFNVTGNYGSPMHVNHNANYSSMPSPDMDHSDRRQHDQARRPLSVATDNMMLEFYKKDG
;
A
#
# COMPACT_ATOMS: atom_id res chain seq x y z
N MET A 1 18.96 39.50 24.94
CA MET A 1 18.97 38.03 24.81
C MET A 1 18.33 37.68 23.48
N LEU A 2 19.12 37.28 22.48
CA LEU A 2 18.60 36.95 21.16
C LEU A 2 18.08 35.51 21.18
N SER A 3 16.76 35.33 21.16
CA SER A 3 16.11 34.03 21.05
C SER A 3 16.45 33.43 19.69
N ARG A 4 17.47 32.57 19.65
CA ARG A 4 17.81 31.80 18.44
C ARG A 4 16.68 30.81 18.18
N CYS A 5 15.85 31.08 17.18
CA CYS A 5 14.95 30.07 16.63
C CYS A 5 15.78 28.84 16.25
N PRO A 6 15.35 27.61 16.62
CA PRO A 6 16.07 26.41 16.24
C PRO A 6 16.17 26.34 14.70
N PRO A 7 17.34 25.95 14.15
CA PRO A 7 17.50 25.77 12.71
C PRO A 7 16.41 24.82 12.19
N PRO A 8 15.75 25.13 11.05
CA PRO A 8 14.68 24.28 10.51
C PRO A 8 15.14 22.83 10.27
N TYR A 9 16.44 22.63 10.03
CA TYR A 9 17.05 21.30 9.87
C TYR A 9 17.16 20.48 11.16
N ARG A 10 17.10 21.09 12.36
CA ARG A 10 17.17 20.33 13.63
C ARG A 10 15.96 19.43 13.82
N ASN A 11 14.77 19.97 13.58
CA ASN A 11 13.53 19.20 13.63
C ASN A 11 13.54 18.07 12.57
N MET A 12 14.00 18.36 11.34
CA MET A 12 14.11 17.33 10.31
C MET A 12 15.14 16.25 10.65
N THR A 13 16.29 16.62 11.21
CA THR A 13 17.34 15.66 11.58
C THR A 13 16.89 14.75 12.72
N GLU A 14 16.21 15.30 13.73
CA GLU A 14 15.61 14.52 14.81
C GLU A 14 14.50 13.59 14.31
N MET A 15 13.65 14.07 13.40
CA MET A 15 12.64 13.23 12.74
C MET A 15 13.29 12.11 11.92
N MET A 16 14.30 12.42 11.11
CA MET A 16 15.05 11.42 10.34
C MET A 16 15.70 10.40 11.25
N THR A 17 16.30 10.84 12.36
CA THR A 17 16.94 9.94 13.33
C THR A 17 15.91 9.02 13.97
N THR A 18 14.77 9.58 14.41
CA THR A 18 13.66 8.80 15.00
C THR A 18 13.10 7.78 14.01
N VAL A 19 12.84 8.18 12.77
CA VAL A 19 12.34 7.29 11.71
C VAL A 19 13.38 6.22 11.36
N SER A 20 14.67 6.58 11.30
CA SER A 20 15.74 5.62 11.02
C SER A 20 15.80 4.53 12.09
N LEU A 21 15.69 4.91 13.37
CA LEU A 21 15.64 3.95 14.48
C LEU A 21 14.39 3.07 14.43
N GLN A 22 13.24 3.63 14.07
CA GLN A 22 12.01 2.84 13.91
C GLN A 22 12.15 1.81 12.78
N ILE A 23 12.72 2.19 11.64
CA ILE A 23 12.96 1.27 10.53
C ILE A 23 13.88 0.13 10.97
N VAL A 24 14.98 0.44 11.66
CA VAL A 24 15.89 -0.58 12.19
C VAL A 24 15.16 -1.52 13.16
N GLY A 25 14.41 -0.97 14.11
CA GLY A 25 13.64 -1.75 15.09
C GLY A 25 12.54 -2.63 14.49
N ILE A 26 12.09 -2.34 13.27
CA ILE A 26 11.12 -3.17 12.52
C ILE A 26 11.84 -4.19 11.65
N ILE A 27 12.88 -3.78 10.92
CA ILE A 27 13.56 -4.64 9.94
C ILE A 27 14.38 -5.72 10.64
N GLU A 28 15.12 -5.41 11.71
CA GLU A 28 15.95 -6.39 12.42
C GLU A 28 15.21 -7.68 12.83
N PRO A 29 14.06 -7.62 13.54
CA PRO A 29 13.32 -8.84 13.88
C PRO A 29 12.72 -9.54 12.65
N LEU A 30 12.36 -8.78 11.61
CA LEU A 30 11.75 -9.32 10.39
C LEU A 30 12.74 -10.19 9.59
N ILE A 31 14.01 -9.79 9.51
CA ILE A 31 15.06 -10.62 8.89
C ILE A 31 15.58 -11.71 9.82
N GLN A 32 15.76 -11.45 11.12
CA GLN A 32 16.32 -12.43 12.05
C GLN A 32 15.33 -13.55 12.41
N HIS A 33 14.04 -13.26 12.39
CA HIS A 33 12.97 -14.21 12.69
C HIS A 33 11.99 -14.34 11.52
N ALA A 34 12.52 -14.41 10.30
CA ALA A 34 11.72 -14.48 9.08
C ALA A 34 10.67 -15.61 9.12
N ASP A 35 11.00 -16.75 9.72
CA ASP A 35 10.07 -17.89 9.85
C ASP A 35 8.79 -17.56 10.63
N TRP A 36 8.82 -16.57 11.52
CA TRP A 36 7.64 -16.13 12.29
C TRP A 36 6.70 -15.28 11.45
N PHE A 37 7.25 -14.51 10.50
CA PHE A 37 6.49 -13.57 9.67
C PHE A 37 6.11 -14.16 8.31
N PHE A 38 6.93 -15.07 7.78
CA PHE A 38 6.85 -15.64 6.44
C PHE A 38 6.86 -17.17 6.51
N PRO A 39 5.77 -17.80 6.99
CA PRO A 39 5.68 -19.25 7.01
C PRO A 39 5.55 -19.81 5.59
N GLY A 40 6.46 -20.70 5.20
CA GLY A 40 6.50 -21.36 3.89
C GLY A 40 7.53 -20.78 2.91
N ASP A 41 7.61 -21.36 1.72
CA ASP A 41 8.54 -20.89 0.67
C ASP A 41 8.00 -19.62 0.01
N ILE A 42 8.48 -18.46 0.45
CA ILE A 42 8.07 -17.15 -0.08
C ILE A 42 9.15 -16.64 -1.03
N GLU A 43 8.77 -16.43 -2.29
CA GLU A 43 9.59 -15.72 -3.26
C GLU A 43 9.35 -14.21 -3.13
N PHE A 44 10.34 -13.48 -2.62
CA PHE A 44 10.26 -12.03 -2.54
C PHE A 44 10.43 -11.42 -3.93
N ASN A 45 9.42 -10.68 -4.37
CA ASN A 45 9.46 -9.95 -5.63
C ASN A 45 10.28 -8.65 -5.48
N VAL A 46 11.60 -8.76 -5.64
CA VAL A 46 12.54 -7.62 -5.52
C VAL A 46 12.35 -6.59 -6.65
N THR A 47 11.76 -6.99 -7.78
CA THR A 47 11.71 -6.19 -9.02
C THR A 47 10.31 -5.66 -9.39
N GLY A 48 9.31 -5.81 -8.52
CA GLY A 48 8.09 -5.00 -8.59
C GLY A 48 7.00 -5.44 -9.57
N ASN A 49 6.81 -6.74 -9.82
CA ASN A 49 5.49 -7.22 -10.24
C ASN A 49 4.56 -7.42 -9.02
N TYR A 50 3.86 -6.37 -8.56
CA TYR A 50 2.88 -6.41 -7.45
C TYR A 50 1.59 -7.20 -7.80
N GLY A 51 1.73 -8.34 -8.49
CA GLY A 51 0.66 -9.32 -8.59
C GLY A 51 0.37 -9.88 -7.20
N SER A 52 -0.91 -10.13 -6.93
CA SER A 52 -1.35 -10.80 -5.70
C SER A 52 -0.44 -12.00 -5.42
N PRO A 53 0.02 -12.21 -4.17
CA PRO A 53 0.79 -13.40 -3.81
C PRO A 53 0.13 -14.60 -4.45
N MET A 54 0.87 -15.41 -5.21
CA MET A 54 0.34 -16.66 -5.74
C MET A 54 -0.25 -17.39 -4.55
N HIS A 55 -1.57 -17.44 -4.50
CA HIS A 55 -2.32 -17.99 -3.40
C HIS A 55 -2.01 -19.49 -3.42
N VAL A 56 -1.00 -19.93 -2.67
CA VAL A 56 -0.79 -21.34 -2.36
C VAL A 56 -1.99 -21.70 -1.49
N ASN A 57 -3.05 -22.08 -2.18
CA ASN A 57 -4.34 -22.36 -1.63
C ASN A 57 -4.19 -23.65 -0.80
N HIS A 58 -4.01 -23.52 0.51
CA HIS A 58 -4.08 -24.65 1.45
C HIS A 58 -5.53 -25.16 1.65
N ASN A 59 -6.46 -24.71 0.82
CA ASN A 59 -7.86 -25.03 0.86
C ASN A 59 -8.34 -25.53 -0.52
N ALA A 60 -7.82 -26.70 -0.92
CA ALA A 60 -8.32 -27.46 -2.07
C ALA A 60 -9.79 -27.93 -1.91
N ASN A 61 -10.49 -27.54 -0.84
CA ASN A 61 -11.81 -28.05 -0.49
C ASN A 61 -12.97 -27.06 -0.71
N TYR A 62 -12.71 -25.81 -1.15
CA TYR A 62 -13.76 -24.83 -1.45
C TYR A 62 -13.94 -24.55 -2.94
N SER A 63 -13.23 -25.27 -3.82
CA SER A 63 -13.34 -25.15 -5.28
C SER A 63 -14.69 -25.60 -5.87
N SER A 64 -15.69 -25.92 -5.04
CA SER A 64 -17.00 -26.42 -5.49
C SER A 64 -18.06 -25.33 -5.69
N MET A 65 -17.77 -24.05 -5.46
CA MET A 65 -18.74 -23.00 -5.76
C MET A 65 -18.52 -22.46 -7.18
N PRO A 66 -19.42 -22.79 -8.15
CA PRO A 66 -19.37 -22.15 -9.45
C PRO A 66 -19.63 -20.66 -9.28
N SER A 67 -18.75 -19.84 -9.85
CA SER A 67 -18.90 -18.39 -9.87
C SER A 67 -20.24 -18.03 -10.52
N PRO A 68 -21.06 -17.11 -9.96
CA PRO A 68 -22.20 -16.59 -10.68
C PRO A 68 -21.67 -15.83 -11.91
N ASP A 69 -22.18 -16.18 -13.08
CA ASP A 69 -21.88 -15.53 -14.35
C ASP A 69 -22.11 -14.02 -14.21
N MET A 70 -21.03 -13.24 -14.14
CA MET A 70 -21.07 -11.79 -14.25
C MET A 70 -20.58 -11.42 -15.65
N ASP A 71 -21.57 -11.04 -16.45
CA ASP A 71 -21.46 -10.55 -17.82
C ASP A 71 -20.31 -9.56 -18.02
N HIS A 72 -19.70 -9.63 -19.20
CA HIS A 72 -18.44 -9.00 -19.57
C HIS A 72 -18.58 -7.49 -19.90
N SER A 73 -19.29 -6.72 -19.07
CA SER A 73 -19.58 -5.29 -19.34
C SER A 73 -18.82 -4.27 -18.45
N ASP A 74 -18.03 -4.68 -17.45
CA ASP A 74 -17.38 -3.75 -16.49
C ASP A 74 -15.86 -3.55 -16.62
N ARG A 75 -15.27 -3.73 -17.81
CA ARG A 75 -13.83 -3.39 -18.02
C ARG A 75 -13.50 -1.90 -17.90
N ARG A 76 -14.47 -1.03 -17.64
CA ARG A 76 -14.28 0.43 -17.48
C ARG A 76 -14.23 0.93 -16.03
N GLN A 77 -14.65 0.13 -15.04
CA GLN A 77 -14.54 0.51 -13.61
C GLN A 77 -13.20 0.14 -12.98
N HIS A 78 -12.50 -0.85 -13.53
CA HIS A 78 -11.26 -1.39 -12.96
C HIS A 78 -10.13 -0.34 -12.83
N ASP A 79 -10.11 0.66 -13.72
CA ASP A 79 -9.16 1.78 -13.63
C ASP A 79 -9.51 2.80 -12.56
N GLN A 80 -10.76 2.85 -12.10
CA GLN A 80 -11.19 3.79 -11.05
C GLN A 80 -10.98 3.18 -9.66
N ALA A 81 -11.15 1.85 -9.53
CA ALA A 81 -10.85 1.10 -8.31
C ALA A 81 -9.34 1.03 -7.98
N ARG A 82 -8.46 1.28 -8.96
CA ARG A 82 -7.00 1.38 -8.76
C ARG A 82 -6.52 2.74 -8.29
N ARG A 83 -7.39 3.74 -8.23
CA ARG A 83 -7.05 5.10 -7.78
C ARG A 83 -7.47 5.20 -6.31
N PRO A 84 -6.63 5.76 -5.42
CA PRO A 84 -7.04 5.99 -4.05
C PRO A 84 -8.34 6.80 -4.02
N LEU A 85 -9.23 6.48 -3.07
CA LEU A 85 -10.56 7.08 -2.97
C LEU A 85 -10.53 8.61 -2.97
N SER A 86 -9.47 9.22 -2.41
CA SER A 86 -9.23 10.67 -2.45
C SER A 86 -9.24 11.23 -3.88
N VAL A 87 -8.58 10.55 -4.83
CA VAL A 87 -8.48 10.99 -6.24
C VAL A 87 -9.81 10.83 -6.97
N ALA A 88 -10.58 9.78 -6.65
CA ALA A 88 -11.91 9.60 -7.23
C ALA A 88 -12.85 10.73 -6.79
N THR A 89 -12.75 11.16 -5.51
CA THR A 89 -13.49 12.30 -4.98
C THR A 89 -13.06 13.62 -5.60
N ASP A 90 -11.74 13.85 -5.76
CA ASP A 90 -11.19 15.07 -6.35
C ASP A 90 -11.65 15.27 -7.81
N ASN A 91 -11.66 14.19 -8.60
CA ASN A 91 -12.13 14.23 -9.98
C ASN A 91 -13.62 14.61 -10.07
N MET A 92 -14.46 14.07 -9.17
CA MET A 92 -15.87 14.41 -9.13
C MET A 92 -16.09 15.88 -8.73
N MET A 93 -15.35 16.37 -7.73
CA MET A 93 -15.41 17.76 -7.27
C MET A 93 -14.97 18.76 -8.35
N LEU A 94 -13.90 18.43 -9.10
CA LEU A 94 -13.41 19.26 -10.20
C LEU A 94 -14.43 19.36 -11.35
N GLU A 95 -15.11 18.26 -11.68
CA GLU A 95 -16.18 18.26 -12.68
C GLU A 95 -17.41 19.07 -12.23
N PHE A 96 -17.72 19.12 -10.93
CA PHE A 96 -18.75 20.03 -10.40
C PHE A 96 -18.37 21.50 -10.61
N TYR A 97 -17.15 21.90 -10.26
CA TYR A 97 -16.70 23.29 -10.46
C TYR A 97 -16.60 23.70 -11.94
N LYS A 98 -16.37 22.73 -12.83
CA LYS A 98 -16.34 22.95 -14.27
C LYS A 98 -17.73 23.10 -14.89
N LYS A 99 -18.77 22.58 -14.24
CA LYS A 99 -20.15 22.59 -14.74
C LYS A 99 -20.86 23.93 -14.52
N ASP A 100 -20.37 24.75 -13.59
CA ASP A 100 -20.94 26.07 -13.26
C ASP A 100 -20.12 27.26 -13.82
N GLY A 101 -19.30 27.03 -14.86
CA GLY A 101 -18.49 28.05 -15.56
C GLY A 101 -18.97 28.36 -16.97
#